data_AF-A0A8J4QC08-F1
#
_entry.id   AF-A0A8J4QC08-F1
#
_cell.length_a   1.000
_cell.length_b   1.000
_cell.length_c   1.000
_cell.angle_alpha   90.00
_cell.angle_beta   90.00
_cell.angle_gamma   90.00
#
_symmetry.space_group_name_H-M   'P 1'
#
loop_
_entity.id
_entity.type
_entity.pdbx_description
1 polymer ?
#
loop_
_entity_poly.entity_id
_entity_poly.type
_entity_poly.pdbx_seq_one_letter_code
_entity_poly.pdbx_strand_id
1 'polypeptide(L)'
;MDYVRNSIGNPALLLLFFFGFFYLCIWSSSITNSFSVFQKESLSTLSNTTNIHVPQDDLEEALSKTSMADKTVIITIINKAYADQDIKADTTMLDLFLESFWLGENTRPLLENLLIVAMDQTAYDRCLFRRLNCYMLKTDGLDFGGEKVYMSEDFIKMMWRRTLFLVEVLKRGYNFIFTVRYYFFFLAYL
;
A
#
# COMPACT_ATOMS: atom_id res chain seq x y z
N MET A 1 42.09 36.52 -35.99
CA MET A 1 40.90 35.75 -35.59
C MET A 1 41.42 34.45 -35.01
N ASP A 2 41.43 34.40 -33.68
CA ASP A 2 42.16 33.42 -32.89
C ASP A 2 41.40 32.10 -32.79
N TYR A 3 42.12 30.99 -32.96
CA TYR A 3 41.59 29.64 -32.96
C TYR A 3 41.41 29.15 -31.51
N VAL A 4 40.16 29.04 -31.06
CA VAL A 4 39.83 28.54 -29.72
C VAL A 4 40.09 27.03 -29.66
N ARG A 5 41.10 26.65 -28.86
CA ARG A 5 41.48 25.27 -28.55
C ARG A 5 40.46 24.68 -27.57
N ASN A 6 39.59 23.78 -28.05
CA ASN A 6 38.72 23.00 -27.19
C ASN A 6 39.58 22.14 -26.24
N SER A 7 39.48 22.43 -24.95
CA SER A 7 40.06 21.60 -23.89
C SER A 7 39.25 20.31 -23.82
N ILE A 8 39.77 19.25 -24.44
CA ILE A 8 39.23 17.90 -24.33
C ILE A 8 39.50 17.46 -22.88
N GLY A 9 38.47 17.58 -22.04
CA GLY A 9 38.49 17.04 -20.68
C GLY A 9 38.91 15.57 -20.72
N ASN A 10 39.91 15.21 -19.92
CA ASN A 10 40.49 13.87 -19.95
C ASN A 10 39.40 12.85 -19.56
N PRO A 11 38.98 11.93 -20.45
CA PRO A 11 37.89 11.00 -20.19
C PRO A 11 38.19 10.07 -18.99
N ALA A 12 39.46 9.92 -18.63
CA ALA A 12 39.88 9.20 -17.43
C ALA A 12 39.37 9.85 -16.14
N LEU A 13 39.28 11.19 -16.08
CA LEU A 13 38.77 11.91 -14.91
C LEU A 13 37.27 11.70 -14.71
N LEU A 14 36.51 11.65 -15.81
CA LEU A 14 35.09 11.34 -15.79
C LEU A 14 34.82 9.91 -15.30
N LEU A 15 35.60 8.94 -15.79
CA LEU A 15 35.50 7.55 -15.35
C LEU A 15 35.81 7.40 -13.85
N LEU A 16 36.84 8.09 -13.34
CA LEU A 16 37.18 8.07 -11.91
C LEU A 16 36.04 8.62 -11.04
N PHE A 17 35.33 9.66 -11.49
CA PHE A 17 34.15 10.17 -10.80
C PHE A 17 33.01 9.14 -10.75
N PHE A 18 32.74 8.43 -11.85
CA PHE A 18 31.69 7.41 -11.87
C PHE A 18 32.02 6.21 -10.97
N PHE A 19 33.26 5.73 -10.97
CA PHE A 19 33.67 4.64 -10.07
C PHE A 19 33.66 5.07 -8.60
N GLY A 20 34.07 6.30 -8.30
CA GLY A 20 33.99 6.86 -6.95
C GLY A 20 32.56 6.99 -6.44
N PHE A 21 31.63 7.45 -7.29
CA PHE A 21 30.21 7.54 -6.96
C PHE A 21 29.59 6.15 -6.73
N PHE A 22 29.89 5.17 -7.60
CA PHE A 22 29.43 3.80 -7.43
C PHE A 22 29.95 3.17 -6.12
N TYR A 23 31.21 3.42 -5.77
CA TYR A 23 31.80 2.92 -4.53
C TYR A 23 31.14 3.54 -3.28
N LEU A 24 30.84 4.86 -3.31
CA LEU A 24 30.10 5.53 -2.24
C LEU A 24 28.67 4.99 -2.08
N CYS A 25 27.99 4.66 -3.19
CA CYS A 25 26.66 4.04 -3.16
C CYS A 25 26.69 2.62 -2.57
N ILE A 26 27.72 1.82 -2.86
CA ILE A 26 27.88 0.47 -2.30
C ILE A 26 28.29 0.54 -0.81
N TRP A 27 29.13 1.50 -0.42
CA TRP A 27 29.52 1.71 0.97
C TRP A 27 28.35 2.19 1.85
N SER A 28 27.55 3.14 1.36
CA SER A 28 26.36 3.61 2.09
C SER A 28 25.31 2.51 2.26
N SER A 29 25.20 1.60 1.28
CA SER A 29 24.35 0.41 1.38
C SER A 29 24.83 -0.59 2.46
N SER A 30 26.11 -0.51 2.89
CA SER A 30 26.64 -1.36 3.98
C SER A 30 26.48 -0.75 5.39
N ILE A 31 26.05 0.52 5.52
CA ILE A 31 25.90 1.22 6.83
C ILE A 31 24.46 1.21 7.37
N THR A 32 23.50 0.61 6.67
CA THR A 32 22.12 0.46 7.20
C THR A 32 21.83 -0.97 7.66
N ASN A 33 22.64 -1.48 8.58
CA ASN A 33 22.30 -2.64 9.42
C ASN A 33 22.35 -2.27 10.91
N SER A 34 21.60 -1.23 11.27
CA SER A 34 21.31 -0.88 12.65
C SER A 34 19.81 -0.79 12.85
N PHE A 35 19.15 -1.94 12.83
CA PHE A 35 17.85 -2.08 13.50
C PHE A 35 17.99 -3.09 14.63
N SER A 36 18.78 -2.71 15.63
CA SER A 36 18.82 -3.40 16.91
C SER A 36 17.54 -3.11 17.67
N VAL A 37 16.71 -4.14 17.81
CA VAL A 37 16.11 -4.57 19.09
C VAL A 37 15.49 -3.42 19.89
N PHE A 38 14.24 -3.04 19.54
CA PHE A 38 13.42 -2.32 20.51
C PHE A 38 12.96 -3.34 21.56
N GLN A 39 13.57 -3.18 22.73
CA GLN A 39 13.47 -3.98 23.91
C GLN A 39 12.01 -4.20 24.31
N LYS A 40 11.64 -5.48 24.37
CA LYS A 40 10.41 -6.00 24.97
C LYS A 40 10.42 -5.65 26.45
N GLU A 41 9.66 -4.65 26.87
CA GLU A 41 9.36 -4.40 28.27
C GLU A 41 8.09 -5.19 28.64
N SER A 42 8.30 -6.29 29.36
CA SER A 42 7.23 -7.03 30.02
C SER A 42 6.83 -6.30 31.30
N LEU A 43 5.59 -5.86 31.41
CA LEU A 43 4.97 -5.62 32.70
C LEU A 43 3.75 -6.53 32.87
N SER A 44 3.82 -7.32 33.93
CA SER A 44 2.96 -8.41 34.33
C SER A 44 1.59 -7.97 34.88
N THR A 45 0.59 -8.81 34.60
CA THR A 45 -0.57 -9.17 35.43
C THR A 45 -1.58 -8.08 35.81
N LEU A 46 -2.70 -8.07 35.08
CA LEU A 46 -3.99 -7.54 35.50
C LEU A 46 -4.69 -8.55 36.43
N SER A 47 -5.15 -8.11 37.60
CA SER A 47 -6.30 -8.70 38.27
C SER A 47 -7.35 -7.61 38.41
N ASN A 48 -8.45 -7.73 37.66
CA ASN A 48 -9.82 -7.65 38.16
C ASN A 48 -10.81 -7.80 37.01
N THR A 49 -11.70 -8.78 37.18
CA THR A 49 -12.75 -9.20 36.26
C THR A 49 -13.72 -8.05 35.98
N THR A 50 -13.64 -7.50 34.79
CA THR A 50 -14.72 -6.76 34.13
C THR A 50 -14.89 -7.38 32.76
N ASN A 51 -16.11 -7.52 32.25
CA ASN A 51 -16.39 -8.13 30.94
C ASN A 51 -15.61 -7.37 29.85
N ILE A 52 -14.44 -7.90 29.47
CA ILE A 52 -13.61 -7.35 28.40
C ILE A 52 -14.25 -7.79 27.09
N HIS A 53 -15.01 -6.89 26.46
CA HIS A 53 -15.17 -6.96 25.01
C HIS A 53 -13.77 -6.78 24.43
N VAL A 54 -13.11 -7.89 24.11
CA VAL A 54 -11.82 -7.88 23.42
C VAL A 54 -12.06 -7.09 22.14
N PRO A 55 -11.32 -5.99 21.89
CA PRO A 55 -11.44 -5.26 20.64
C PRO A 55 -11.25 -6.26 19.50
N GLN A 56 -12.31 -6.54 18.76
CA GLN A 56 -12.24 -7.46 17.64
C GLN A 56 -11.31 -6.83 16.61
N ASP A 57 -10.23 -7.52 16.30
CA ASP A 57 -9.29 -7.09 15.29
C ASP A 57 -9.91 -7.39 13.91
N ASP A 58 -10.77 -6.47 13.46
CA ASP A 58 -11.49 -6.55 12.19
C ASP A 58 -10.56 -6.86 11.00
N LEU A 59 -9.32 -6.36 11.06
CA LEU A 59 -8.32 -6.57 10.01
C LEU A 59 -7.78 -8.00 10.05
N GLU A 60 -7.49 -8.54 11.23
CA GLU A 60 -7.02 -9.91 11.37
C GLU A 60 -8.07 -10.92 10.89
N GLU A 61 -9.33 -10.67 11.21
CA GLU A 61 -10.44 -11.48 10.72
C GLU A 61 -10.55 -11.42 9.19
N ALA A 62 -10.47 -10.22 8.61
CA ALA A 62 -10.52 -10.05 7.16
C ALA A 62 -9.34 -10.74 6.45
N LEU A 63 -8.12 -10.61 6.99
CA LEU A 63 -6.92 -11.23 6.44
C LEU A 63 -6.96 -12.77 6.56
N SER A 64 -7.28 -13.30 7.74
CA SER A 64 -7.36 -14.75 7.96
C SER A 64 -8.45 -15.42 7.11
N LYS A 65 -9.58 -14.74 6.90
CA LYS A 65 -10.66 -15.22 6.02
C LYS A 65 -10.26 -15.26 4.53
N THR A 66 -9.36 -14.36 4.11
CA THR A 66 -8.98 -14.20 2.70
C THR A 66 -7.59 -14.76 2.37
N SER A 67 -6.89 -15.33 3.34
CA SER A 67 -5.55 -15.83 3.14
C SER A 67 -5.51 -17.24 2.56
N MET A 68 -4.59 -17.45 1.63
CA MET A 68 -4.17 -18.76 1.16
C MET A 68 -3.47 -19.56 2.27
N ALA A 69 -3.17 -20.84 2.00
CA ALA A 69 -2.50 -21.73 2.96
C ALA A 69 -1.13 -21.22 3.46
N ASP A 70 -0.44 -20.39 2.67
CA ASP A 70 0.85 -19.78 2.97
C ASP A 70 0.74 -18.35 3.54
N LYS A 71 -0.47 -17.95 3.99
CA LYS A 71 -0.79 -16.59 4.44
C LYS A 71 -0.66 -15.51 3.36
N THR A 72 -0.73 -15.86 2.08
CA THR A 72 -0.79 -14.88 0.99
C THR A 72 -2.22 -14.38 0.78
N VAL A 73 -2.41 -13.06 0.68
CA VAL A 73 -3.70 -12.40 0.39
C VAL A 73 -3.58 -11.57 -0.89
N ILE A 74 -4.58 -11.61 -1.77
CA ILE A 74 -4.67 -10.69 -2.90
C ILE A 74 -5.42 -9.45 -2.45
N ILE A 75 -4.81 -8.28 -2.55
CA ILE A 75 -5.37 -7.02 -2.05
C ILE A 75 -5.63 -6.08 -3.21
N THR A 76 -6.80 -5.45 -3.21
CA THR A 76 -7.09 -4.29 -4.07
C THR A 76 -7.68 -3.16 -3.23
N ILE A 77 -7.17 -1.94 -3.41
CA ILE A 77 -7.65 -0.76 -2.69
C ILE A 77 -8.47 0.10 -3.64
N ILE A 78 -9.74 0.31 -3.30
CA ILE A 78 -10.71 1.05 -4.10
C ILE A 78 -11.26 2.25 -3.34
N ASN A 79 -11.69 3.27 -4.08
CA ASN A 79 -12.46 4.40 -3.56
C ASN A 79 -13.72 4.59 -4.43
N LYS A 80 -14.53 5.61 -4.13
CA LYS A 80 -15.77 5.95 -4.82
C LYS A 80 -15.60 5.95 -6.34
N ALA A 81 -14.51 6.51 -6.86
CA ALA A 81 -14.27 6.57 -8.31
C ALA A 81 -14.13 5.18 -8.99
N TYR A 82 -13.89 4.12 -8.22
CA TYR A 82 -13.80 2.73 -8.72
C TYR A 82 -15.11 1.96 -8.60
N ALA A 83 -15.95 2.37 -7.65
CA ALA A 83 -17.13 1.65 -7.21
C ALA A 83 -18.44 2.34 -7.62
N ASP A 84 -18.39 3.63 -7.94
CA ASP A 84 -19.53 4.41 -8.38
C ASP A 84 -19.70 4.29 -9.89
N GLN A 85 -20.97 4.30 -10.34
CA GLN A 85 -21.32 4.25 -11.75
C GLN A 85 -21.37 5.69 -12.27
N ASP A 86 -20.62 5.98 -13.33
CA ASP A 86 -20.84 7.21 -14.09
C ASP A 86 -22.19 7.10 -14.82
N ILE A 87 -22.90 8.21 -14.98
CA ILE A 87 -24.23 8.31 -15.62
C ILE A 87 -24.23 7.71 -17.04
N LYS A 88 -23.05 7.61 -17.66
CA LYS A 88 -22.84 7.09 -19.02
C LYS A 88 -22.32 5.65 -19.08
N ALA A 89 -22.00 5.02 -17.96
CA ALA A 89 -21.36 3.70 -17.93
C ALA A 89 -22.25 2.65 -17.26
N ASP A 90 -22.51 1.54 -17.96
CA ASP A 90 -23.31 0.43 -17.43
C ASP A 90 -22.57 -0.40 -16.36
N THR A 91 -21.24 -0.23 -16.25
CA THR A 91 -20.36 -1.01 -15.37
C THR A 91 -19.33 -0.13 -14.66
N THR A 92 -18.99 -0.46 -13.41
CA THR A 92 -17.92 0.22 -12.66
C THR A 92 -16.54 -0.36 -12.95
N MET A 93 -15.47 0.33 -12.56
CA MET A 93 -14.12 -0.21 -12.69
C MET A 93 -13.90 -1.47 -11.85
N LEU A 94 -14.52 -1.52 -10.67
CA LEU A 94 -14.56 -2.72 -9.85
C LEU A 94 -15.27 -3.88 -10.57
N ASP A 95 -16.36 -3.61 -11.29
CA ASP A 95 -17.08 -4.66 -12.02
C ASP A 95 -16.23 -5.26 -13.13
N LEU A 96 -15.55 -4.41 -13.92
CA LEU A 96 -14.62 -4.86 -14.95
C LEU A 96 -13.44 -5.65 -14.36
N PHE A 97 -12.91 -5.20 -13.22
CA PHE A 97 -11.86 -5.92 -12.51
C PHE A 97 -12.32 -7.32 -12.10
N LEU A 98 -13.51 -7.46 -11.52
CA LEU A 98 -14.06 -8.76 -11.11
C LEU A 98 -14.36 -9.64 -12.32
N GLU A 99 -14.91 -9.07 -13.40
CA GLU A 99 -15.19 -9.78 -14.65
C GLU A 99 -13.92 -10.40 -15.25
N SER A 100 -12.77 -9.74 -15.10
CA SER A 100 -11.48 -10.30 -15.54
C SER A 100 -11.12 -11.63 -14.87
N PHE A 101 -11.51 -11.85 -13.60
CA PHE A 101 -11.35 -13.15 -12.93
C PHE A 101 -12.36 -14.20 -13.43
N TRP A 102 -13.53 -13.77 -13.87
CA TRP A 102 -14.55 -14.68 -14.40
C TRP A 102 -14.21 -15.20 -15.80
N LEU A 103 -13.66 -14.32 -16.64
CA LEU A 103 -13.28 -14.61 -18.01
C LEU A 103 -11.87 -15.18 -18.14
N GLY A 104 -10.99 -14.93 -17.17
CA GLY A 104 -9.63 -15.45 -17.16
C GLY A 104 -9.56 -16.97 -16.99
N GLU A 105 -8.51 -17.56 -17.55
CA GLU A 105 -8.24 -19.00 -17.43
C GLU A 105 -7.72 -19.32 -16.03
N ASN A 106 -8.44 -20.18 -15.29
CA ASN A 106 -8.09 -20.61 -13.94
C ASN A 106 -7.95 -19.49 -12.89
N THR A 107 -8.54 -18.31 -13.12
CA THR A 107 -8.44 -17.17 -12.19
C THR A 107 -9.62 -17.08 -11.21
N ARG A 108 -10.75 -17.72 -11.49
CA ARG A 108 -11.96 -17.69 -10.62
C ARG A 108 -11.68 -18.03 -9.14
N PRO A 109 -10.89 -19.08 -8.81
CA PRO A 109 -10.62 -19.41 -7.41
C PRO A 109 -9.84 -18.31 -6.66
N LEU A 110 -9.16 -17.41 -7.38
CA LEU A 110 -8.44 -16.30 -6.76
C LEU A 110 -9.38 -15.28 -6.11
N LEU A 111 -10.66 -15.23 -6.51
CA LEU A 111 -11.66 -14.35 -5.90
C LEU A 111 -11.91 -14.67 -4.42
N GLU A 112 -11.71 -15.92 -3.99
CA GLU A 112 -11.83 -16.31 -2.58
C GLU A 112 -10.73 -15.69 -1.71
N ASN A 113 -9.57 -15.46 -2.31
CA ASN A 113 -8.39 -14.89 -1.66
C ASN A 113 -8.26 -13.38 -1.89
N LEU A 114 -9.26 -12.75 -2.51
CA LEU A 114 -9.28 -11.33 -2.83
C LEU A 114 -9.93 -10.54 -1.71
N LEU A 115 -9.14 -9.67 -1.08
CA LEU A 115 -9.56 -8.66 -0.11
C LEU A 115 -9.71 -7.30 -0.80
N ILE A 116 -10.95 -6.79 -0.83
CA ILE A 116 -11.26 -5.44 -1.28
C ILE A 116 -11.15 -4.48 -0.09
N VAL A 117 -10.20 -3.56 -0.17
CA VAL A 117 -9.98 -2.53 0.84
C VAL A 117 -10.63 -1.23 0.38
N ALA A 118 -11.71 -0.83 1.05
CA ALA A 118 -12.47 0.37 0.71
C ALA A 118 -11.93 1.59 1.47
N MET A 119 -11.70 2.68 0.76
CA MET A 119 -11.25 3.96 1.32
C MET A 119 -12.40 4.88 1.75
N ASP A 120 -13.64 4.55 1.38
CA ASP A 120 -14.84 5.35 1.66
C ASP A 120 -16.10 4.49 1.70
N GLN A 121 -17.18 5.08 2.22
CA GLN A 121 -18.45 4.40 2.41
C GLN A 121 -19.06 3.89 1.10
N THR A 122 -19.01 4.66 0.02
CA THR A 122 -19.58 4.25 -1.27
C THR A 122 -18.89 3.01 -1.81
N ALA A 123 -17.56 2.98 -1.74
CA ALA A 123 -16.78 1.81 -2.15
C ALA A 123 -17.04 0.58 -1.27
N TYR A 124 -17.18 0.78 0.04
CA TYR A 124 -17.46 -0.30 0.99
C TYR A 124 -18.85 -0.89 0.78
N ASP A 125 -19.87 -0.04 0.63
CA ASP A 125 -21.25 -0.47 0.38
C ASP A 125 -21.36 -1.25 -0.94
N ARG A 126 -20.67 -0.78 -2.00
CA ARG A 126 -20.61 -1.49 -3.28
C ARG A 126 -19.94 -2.86 -3.12
N CYS A 127 -18.85 -2.93 -2.36
CA CYS A 127 -18.16 -4.18 -2.08
C CYS A 127 -19.07 -5.19 -1.36
N LEU A 128 -19.77 -4.75 -0.32
CA LEU A 128 -20.73 -5.57 0.43
C LEU A 128 -21.90 -6.01 -0.45
N PHE A 129 -22.43 -5.11 -1.28
CA PHE A 129 -23.49 -5.40 -2.24
C PHE A 129 -23.09 -6.53 -3.20
N ARG A 130 -21.82 -6.55 -3.63
CA ARG A 130 -21.26 -7.61 -4.48
C ARG A 130 -20.89 -8.89 -3.70
N ARG A 131 -21.11 -8.93 -2.38
CA ARG A 131 -20.81 -10.07 -1.48
C ARG A 131 -19.35 -10.51 -1.53
N LEU A 132 -18.44 -9.55 -1.65
CA LEU A 132 -17.00 -9.78 -1.67
C LEU A 132 -16.43 -9.78 -0.24
N ASN A 133 -15.15 -10.10 -0.09
CA ASN A 133 -14.45 -9.87 1.16
C ASN A 133 -14.03 -8.41 1.24
N CYS A 134 -14.64 -7.66 2.16
CA CYS A 134 -14.52 -6.21 2.25
C CYS A 134 -13.88 -5.81 3.57
N TYR A 135 -12.90 -4.91 3.52
CA TYR A 135 -12.33 -4.24 4.69
C TYR A 135 -12.44 -2.73 4.52
N MET A 136 -13.05 -2.05 5.49
CA MET A 136 -13.07 -0.59 5.51
C MET A 136 -11.75 -0.09 6.08
N LEU A 137 -10.96 0.59 5.25
CA LEU A 137 -9.76 1.26 5.74
C LEU A 137 -10.17 2.51 6.51
N LYS A 138 -10.47 2.33 7.79
CA LYS A 138 -10.82 3.40 8.72
C LYS A 138 -9.79 4.51 8.60
N THR A 139 -10.23 5.74 8.61
CA THR A 139 -9.39 6.92 8.75
C THR A 139 -9.91 7.69 9.93
N ASP A 140 -9.03 8.07 10.83
CA ASP A 140 -9.34 8.47 12.21
C ASP A 140 -10.11 9.81 12.24
N GLY A 141 -11.39 9.79 11.85
CA GLY A 141 -12.26 10.98 11.75
C GLY A 141 -11.90 11.97 10.64
N LEU A 142 -10.88 11.69 9.83
CA LEU A 142 -10.45 12.57 8.75
C LEU A 142 -11.35 12.39 7.53
N ASP A 143 -12.30 13.30 7.36
CA ASP A 143 -12.96 13.53 6.08
C ASP A 143 -11.90 14.05 5.08
N PHE A 144 -11.60 13.25 4.05
CA PHE A 144 -10.66 13.59 2.98
C PHE A 144 -11.33 14.29 1.80
N GLY A 145 -12.60 14.67 1.92
CA GLY A 145 -13.29 15.48 0.92
C GLY A 145 -12.80 16.93 0.81
N GLY A 146 -12.01 17.41 1.79
CA GLY A 146 -11.48 18.78 1.84
C GLY A 146 -9.97 18.88 1.60
N GLU A 147 -9.54 20.04 1.07
CA GLU A 147 -8.14 20.42 0.94
C GLU A 147 -7.43 20.34 2.31
N LYS A 148 -6.32 19.60 2.39
CA LYS A 148 -5.46 19.57 3.58
C LYS A 148 -4.27 20.49 3.36
N VAL A 149 -3.83 21.13 4.44
CA VAL A 149 -2.61 21.93 4.42
C VAL A 149 -1.44 21.04 4.02
N TYR A 150 -0.75 21.44 2.96
CA TYR A 150 0.42 20.75 2.44
C TYR A 150 1.42 20.47 3.58
N MET A 151 1.91 19.22 3.65
CA MET A 151 2.85 18.72 4.68
C MET A 151 2.33 18.65 6.13
N SER A 152 1.05 18.91 6.37
CA SER A 152 0.45 18.61 7.69
C SER A 152 0.50 17.11 8.00
N GLU A 153 0.43 16.76 9.28
CA GLU A 153 0.37 15.35 9.71
C GLU A 153 -0.82 14.63 9.05
N ASP A 154 -1.96 15.31 8.90
CA ASP A 154 -3.15 14.79 8.23
C ASP A 154 -2.95 14.62 6.72
N PHE A 155 -2.20 15.52 6.08
CA PHE A 155 -1.83 15.40 4.67
C PHE A 155 -0.92 14.17 4.45
N ILE A 156 0.09 13.99 5.30
CA ILE A 156 0.98 12.83 5.23
C ILE A 156 0.20 11.55 5.53
N LYS A 157 -0.64 11.53 6.57
CA LYS A 157 -1.51 10.38 6.89
C LYS A 157 -2.45 10.05 5.74
N MET A 158 -3.04 11.06 5.09
CA MET A 158 -3.87 10.88 3.90
C MET A 158 -3.07 10.23 2.76
N MET A 159 -1.88 10.78 2.42
CA MET A 159 -1.07 10.29 1.31
C MET A 159 -0.56 8.86 1.53
N TRP A 160 -0.07 8.57 2.72
CA TRP A 160 0.62 7.31 3.03
C TRP A 160 -0.31 6.22 3.55
N ARG A 161 -1.61 6.47 3.71
CA ARG A 161 -2.54 5.50 4.34
C ARG A 161 -2.51 4.14 3.67
N ARG A 162 -2.50 4.11 2.33
CA ARG A 162 -2.46 2.87 1.55
C ARG A 162 -1.17 2.09 1.81
N THR A 163 -0.04 2.78 1.81
CA THR A 163 1.27 2.17 2.08
C THR A 163 1.36 1.69 3.53
N LEU A 164 0.91 2.48 4.50
CA LEU A 164 0.89 2.11 5.92
C LEU A 164 0.00 0.89 6.17
N PHE A 165 -1.14 0.80 5.49
CA PHE A 165 -1.99 -0.40 5.53
C PHE A 165 -1.22 -1.65 5.05
N LEU A 166 -0.52 -1.57 3.91
CA LEU A 166 0.26 -2.70 3.40
C LEU A 166 1.42 -3.07 4.35
N VAL A 167 2.06 -2.10 5.00
CA VAL A 167 3.07 -2.36 6.04
C VAL A 167 2.45 -3.08 7.24
N GLU A 168 1.24 -2.71 7.64
CA GLU A 168 0.54 -3.37 8.75
C GLU A 168 0.20 -4.84 8.43
N VAL A 169 -0.20 -5.14 7.20
CA VAL A 169 -0.40 -6.52 6.72
C VAL A 169 0.89 -7.34 6.86
N LEU A 170 2.04 -6.79 6.49
CA LEU A 170 3.34 -7.47 6.63
C LEU A 170 3.74 -7.67 8.09
N LYS A 171 3.50 -6.68 8.95
CA LYS A 171 3.78 -6.78 10.40
C LYS A 171 3.02 -7.91 11.07
N ARG A 172 1.83 -8.25 10.56
CA ARG A 172 0.99 -9.37 11.01
C ARG A 172 1.44 -10.72 10.45
N GLY A 173 2.44 -10.75 9.59
CA GLY A 173 3.03 -11.97 9.03
C GLY A 173 2.26 -12.54 7.83
N TYR A 174 1.49 -11.71 7.13
CA TYR A 174 0.86 -12.06 5.86
C TYR A 174 1.75 -11.62 4.70
N ASN A 175 1.71 -12.40 3.62
CA ASN A 175 2.23 -11.99 2.33
C ASN A 175 1.09 -11.37 1.51
N PHE A 176 1.39 -10.49 0.56
CA PHE A 176 0.33 -9.94 -0.29
C PHE A 176 0.74 -9.77 -1.75
N ILE A 177 -0.25 -9.90 -2.62
CA ILE A 177 -0.22 -9.47 -4.01
C ILE A 177 -1.14 -8.26 -4.11
N PHE A 178 -0.66 -7.12 -4.59
CA PHE A 178 -1.45 -5.89 -4.63
C PHE A 178 -1.64 -5.37 -6.06
N THR A 179 -2.85 -4.93 -6.39
CA THR A 179 -3.15 -4.30 -7.68
C THR A 179 -2.69 -2.84 -7.68
N VAL A 180 -1.63 -2.52 -8.41
CA VAL A 180 -1.16 -1.15 -8.57
C VAL A 180 -1.87 -0.44 -9.73
N ARG A 181 -2.10 0.85 -9.55
CA ARG A 181 -2.51 1.74 -10.65
C ARG A 181 -1.25 2.36 -11.22
N TYR A 182 -1.02 2.24 -12.53
CA TYR A 182 0.20 2.75 -13.17
C TYR A 182 0.49 4.24 -12.90
N TYR A 183 -0.54 5.06 -12.61
CA TYR A 183 -0.38 6.47 -12.26
C TYR A 183 0.13 6.74 -10.83
N PHE A 184 0.04 5.78 -9.90
CA PHE A 184 0.47 5.98 -8.50
C PHE A 184 2.00 6.09 -8.38
N PHE A 185 2.75 5.41 -9.26
CA PHE A 185 4.22 5.55 -9.30
C PHE A 185 4.65 6.97 -9.69
N PHE A 186 3.83 7.70 -10.44
CA PHE A 186 4.17 9.04 -10.92
C PHE A 186 4.06 10.12 -9.83
N LEU A 187 3.25 9.90 -8.79
CA LEU A 187 3.07 10.85 -7.67
C LEU A 187 4.05 10.64 -6.51
N ALA A 188 4.75 9.51 -6.46
CA ALA A 188 5.85 9.31 -5.51
C ALA A 188 7.18 9.93 -5.99
N TYR A 189 7.23 10.34 -7.26
CA TYR A 189 8.41 10.91 -7.93
C TYR A 189 8.23 12.35 -8.41
N LEU A 190 7.09 12.99 -8.07
CA LEU A 190 6.83 14.42 -8.22
C LEU A 190 6.66 15.05 -6.84
#